data_AF-A0A356T3V0-F1
#
_entry.id   AF-A0A356T3V0-F1
#
_cell.length_a   1.000
_cell.length_b   1.000
_cell.length_c   1.000
_cell.angle_alpha   90.00
_cell.angle_beta   90.00
_cell.angle_gamma   90.00
#
_symmetry.space_group_name_H-M   'P 1'
#
loop_
_entity.id
_entity.type
_entity.pdbx_description
1 polymer ?
#
loop_
_entity_poly.entity_id
_entity_poly.type
_entity_poly.pdbx_seq_one_letter_code
_entity_poly.pdbx_strand_id
1 'polypeptide(L)'
;MPVIFLHEIPHHDARRLLESGAPVYLGFNPVEYHGPHLPLACDRLIGDGVLGMFSARMARRFPEWPVLVARSVDCGVEPTSGRG
;
A
#
# COMPACT_ATOMS: atom_id res chain seq x y z
N MET A 1 5.49 15.19 1.57
CA MET A 1 4.69 14.93 2.78
C MET A 1 4.89 13.49 3.20
N PRO A 2 4.91 13.20 4.51
CA PRO A 2 5.11 11.84 4.97
C PRO A 2 3.91 10.97 4.59
N VAL A 3 4.21 9.77 4.11
CA VAL A 3 3.27 8.65 4.12
C VAL A 3 3.10 8.21 5.57
N ILE A 4 1.88 7.97 6.02
CA ILE A 4 1.59 7.52 7.38
C ILE A 4 0.99 6.12 7.32
N PHE A 5 1.71 5.13 7.84
CA PHE A 5 1.19 3.79 7.98
C PHE A 5 0.28 3.73 9.22
N LEU A 6 -1.01 3.50 9.00
CA LEU A 6 -2.04 3.52 10.05
C LEU A 6 -1.79 2.47 11.15
N HIS A 7 -1.07 1.39 10.82
CA HIS A 7 -0.75 0.31 11.75
C HIS A 7 0.54 0.55 12.55
N GLU A 8 1.27 1.63 12.29
CA GLU A 8 2.50 2.01 12.99
C GLU A 8 2.29 3.16 13.99
N ILE A 9 1.06 3.67 14.09
CA ILE A 9 0.69 4.79 14.96
C ILE A 9 -0.37 4.37 15.99
N PRO A 10 -0.52 5.10 17.11
CA PRO A 10 -1.60 4.86 18.07
C PRO A 10 -2.99 4.92 17.43
N HIS A 11 -3.89 4.02 17.84
CA HIS A 11 -5.25 3.94 17.28
C HIS A 11 -6.05 5.25 17.35
N HIS A 12 -5.85 6.06 18.40
CA HIS A 12 -6.55 7.34 18.54
C HIS A 12 -6.07 8.38 17.49
N ASP A 13 -4.78 8.35 17.13
CA ASP A 13 -4.25 9.19 16.06
C ASP A 13 -4.72 8.71 14.68
N ALA A 14 -4.69 7.39 14.45
CA ALA A 14 -5.23 6.80 13.23
C ALA A 14 -6.69 7.19 13.01
N ARG A 15 -7.51 7.09 14.06
CA ARG A 15 -8.92 7.50 14.02
C ARG A 15 -9.10 8.97 13.64
N ARG A 16 -8.37 9.88 14.29
CA ARG A 16 -8.44 11.32 14.00
C ARG A 16 -8.06 11.63 12.54
N LEU A 17 -7.04 10.96 12.02
CA LEU A 17 -6.61 11.10 10.62
C LEU A 17 -7.68 10.59 9.65
N LEU A 18 -8.31 9.45 9.94
CA LEU A 18 -9.41 8.92 9.14
C LEU A 18 -10.63 9.86 9.13
N GLU A 19 -10.97 10.45 10.28
CA GLU A 19 -12.08 11.41 10.41
C GLU A 19 -11.82 12.73 9.64
N SER A 20 -10.56 13.06 9.31
CA SER A 20 -10.22 14.24 8.50
C SER A 20 -10.63 14.15 7.03
N GLY A 21 -10.98 12.96 6.54
CA GLY A 21 -11.26 12.71 5.13
C GLY A 21 -10.03 12.48 4.26
N ALA A 22 -8.82 12.43 4.84
CA ALA A 22 -7.59 12.13 4.13
C ALA A 22 -7.69 10.75 3.44
N PRO A 23 -7.15 10.61 2.21
CA PRO A 23 -7.27 9.39 1.43
C PRO A 23 -6.46 8.24 2.04
N VAL A 24 -7.04 7.05 2.01
CA VAL A 24 -6.42 5.81 2.48
C VAL A 24 -6.08 4.92 1.30
N TYR A 25 -4.81 4.54 1.20
CA TYR A 25 -4.36 3.49 0.30
C TYR A 25 -4.42 2.13 1.00
N LEU A 26 -5.07 1.17 0.35
CA LEU A 26 -5.09 -0.24 0.74
C LEU A 26 -4.59 -1.07 -0.44
N GLY A 27 -3.39 -1.63 -0.31
CA GLY A 27 -2.82 -2.51 -1.33
C GLY A 27 -3.33 -3.94 -1.19
N PHE A 28 -3.71 -4.55 -2.30
CA PHE A 28 -3.94 -5.99 -2.43
C PHE A 28 -2.82 -6.57 -3.31
N ASN A 29 -2.01 -7.44 -2.74
CA ASN A 29 -0.80 -7.95 -3.37
C ASN A 29 -0.81 -9.49 -3.32
N PRO A 30 -1.28 -10.17 -4.37
CA PRO A 30 -1.14 -11.61 -4.49
C PRO A 30 0.31 -12.08 -4.25
N VAL A 31 0.45 -13.24 -3.62
CA VAL A 31 1.72 -13.96 -3.54
C VAL A 31 1.64 -15.09 -4.54
N GLU A 32 2.30 -14.93 -5.69
CA GLU A 32 2.15 -15.87 -6.79
C GLU A 32 3.42 -16.07 -7.64
N TYR A 33 3.43 -17.16 -8.41
CA TYR A 33 4.56 -17.56 -9.22
C TYR A 33 4.67 -16.72 -10.50
N HIS A 34 5.79 -16.03 -10.65
CA HIS A 34 6.10 -15.16 -11.78
C HIS A 34 7.22 -15.71 -12.68
N GLY A 35 7.44 -17.03 -12.67
CA GLY A 35 8.61 -17.65 -13.31
C GLY A 35 9.82 -17.77 -12.36
N PRO A 36 10.89 -18.48 -12.76
CA PRO A 36 12.02 -18.78 -11.87
C PRO A 36 12.96 -17.59 -11.61
N HIS A 37 12.66 -16.43 -12.18
CA HIS A 37 13.54 -15.25 -12.23
C HIS A 37 12.96 -14.05 -11.47
N LEU A 38 11.73 -14.17 -10.96
CA LEU A 38 11.05 -13.09 -10.24
C LEU A 38 10.63 -13.54 -8.84
N PRO A 39 10.63 -12.63 -7.84
CA PRO A 39 10.17 -12.94 -6.49
C PRO A 39 8.66 -13.25 -6.45
N LEU A 40 8.23 -14.10 -5.51
CA LEU A 40 6.80 -14.36 -5.26
C LEU A 40 6.03 -13.10 -4.83
N ALA A 41 6.71 -12.15 -4.21
CA ALA A 41 6.15 -10.88 -3.76
C ALA A 41 6.23 -9.76 -4.82
N CYS A 42 6.30 -10.12 -6.12
CA CYS A 42 6.46 -9.16 -7.21
C CYS A 42 5.41 -8.05 -7.15
N ASP A 43 4.15 -8.43 -6.92
CA ASP A 43 3.01 -7.51 -6.85
C ASP A 43 3.15 -6.48 -5.73
N ARG A 44 3.63 -6.92 -4.55
CA ARG A 44 3.94 -5.99 -3.46
C ARG A 44 5.02 -5.01 -3.88
N LEU A 45 6.13 -5.48 -4.46
CA LEU A 45 7.25 -4.62 -4.83
C LEU A 45 6.82 -3.55 -5.84
N ILE A 46 5.99 -3.95 -6.81
CA ILE A 46 5.41 -3.03 -7.80
C ILE A 46 4.46 -2.04 -7.10
N GLY A 47 3.54 -2.55 -6.26
CA GLY A 47 2.57 -1.76 -5.52
C GLY A 47 3.22 -0.70 -4.62
N ASP A 48 4.29 -1.04 -3.92
CA ASP A 48 5.06 -0.12 -3.07
C ASP A 48 5.71 1.00 -3.90
N GLY A 49 6.26 0.65 -5.08
CA GLY A 49 6.78 1.64 -6.03
C GLY A 49 5.70 2.59 -6.55
N VAL A 50 4.52 2.05 -6.90
CA VAL A 50 3.37 2.83 -7.34
C VAL A 50 2.86 3.75 -6.22
N LEU A 51 2.79 3.27 -4.99
CA LEU A 51 2.43 4.07 -3.82
C LEU A 51 3.41 5.23 -3.60
N GLY A 52 4.71 5.01 -3.79
CA GLY A 52 5.72 6.08 -3.76
C GLY A 52 5.44 7.17 -4.79
N MET A 53 5.14 6.80 -6.04
CA MET A 53 4.79 7.75 -7.09
C MET A 53 3.45 8.47 -6.83
N PHE A 54 2.45 7.75 -6.34
CA PHE A 54 1.14 8.28 -5.98
C PHE A 54 1.26 9.31 -4.84
N SER A 55 1.97 8.98 -3.77
CA SER A 55 2.16 9.89 -2.63
C SER A 55 2.90 11.16 -3.01
N ALA A 56 3.91 11.07 -3.88
CA ALA A 56 4.60 12.24 -4.43
C ALA A 56 3.67 13.15 -5.26
N ARG A 57 2.71 12.58 -6.00
CA ARG A 57 1.70 13.34 -6.75
C ARG A 57 0.67 13.98 -5.82
N MET A 58 0.18 13.24 -4.83
CA MET A 58 -0.79 13.73 -3.85
C MET A 58 -0.22 14.90 -3.05
N ALA A 59 1.03 14.79 -2.59
CA ALA A 59 1.70 15.86 -1.86
C ALA A 59 1.82 17.18 -2.64
N ARG A 60 1.84 17.12 -3.97
CA ARG A 60 1.84 18.32 -4.83
C ARG A 60 0.44 18.88 -5.07
N ARG A 61 -0.58 18.02 -5.13
CA ARG A 61 -1.95 18.43 -5.49
C ARG A 61 -2.80 18.84 -4.30
N PHE A 62 -2.58 18.19 -3.15
CA PHE A 62 -3.32 18.34 -1.90
C PHE A 62 -2.33 18.39 -0.73
N PRO A 63 -1.57 19.50 -0.58
CA PRO A 63 -0.51 19.62 0.41
C PRO A 63 -0.96 19.51 1.89
N GLU A 64 -2.26 19.64 2.13
CA GLU A 64 -2.91 19.52 3.44
C GLU A 64 -3.18 18.08 3.86
N TRP A 65 -3.23 17.13 2.92
CA TRP A 65 -3.63 15.74 3.19
C TRP A 65 -2.47 14.76 3.15
N PRO A 66 -2.08 14.16 4.30
CA PRO A 66 -1.15 13.04 4.27
C PRO A 66 -1.77 11.88 3.48
N VAL A 67 -0.92 11.05 2.85
CA VAL A 67 -1.38 9.77 2.33
C VAL A 67 -1.34 8.77 3.47
N LEU A 68 -2.52 8.28 3.85
CA LEU A 68 -2.68 7.25 4.86
C LEU A 68 -2.55 5.89 4.20
N VAL A 69 -1.84 4.96 4.83
CA VAL A 69 -1.62 3.61 4.30
C VAL A 69 -2.11 2.59 5.29
N ALA A 70 -3.14 1.84 4.89
CA ALA A 70 -3.57 0.66 5.62
C ALA A 70 -2.56 -0.49 5.42
N ARG A 71 -2.55 -1.46 6.33
CA ARG A 71 -1.74 -2.67 6.14
C ARG A 71 -2.18 -3.36 4.85
N SER A 72 -1.23 -3.64 3.96
CA SER A 72 -1.51 -4.36 2.71
C SER A 72 -1.98 -5.78 2.99
N VAL A 73 -2.79 -6.29 2.07
CA VAL A 73 -3.37 -7.62 2.12
C VAL A 73 -2.62 -8.50 1.13
N ASP A 74 -1.97 -9.54 1.65
CA ASP A 74 -1.25 -10.53 0.83
C ASP A 74 -2.19 -11.63 0.38
N CYS A 75 -3.19 -11.22 -0.36
CA CYS A 75 -4.23 -12.10 -0.82
C CYS A 75 -4.60 -11.72 -2.26
N GLY A 76 -4.70 -12.75 -3.08
CA GLY A 76 -5.31 -12.71 -4.39
C GLY A 76 -6.43 -13.75 -4.46
N VAL A 77 -7.21 -13.71 -5.54
CA VAL A 77 -8.15 -14.77 -5.86
C VAL A 77 -7.43 -15.75 -6.78
N GLU A 78 -7.25 -16.99 -6.32
CA GLU A 78 -6.48 -18.08 -6.96
C GLU A 78 -5.01 -17.75 -7.27
N PRO A 79 -4.02 -18.28 -6.52
CA PRO A 79 -2.61 -18.11 -6.86
C PRO A 79 -2.19 -19.02 -8.03
N THR A 80 -1.49 -18.41 -8.98
CA THR A 80 -1.03 -19.04 -10.21
C THR A 80 0.03 -20.13 -9.95
N SER A 81 -0.19 -21.34 -10.47
CA SER A 81 0.63 -22.51 -10.17
C SER A 81 1.99 -22.51 -10.89
N GLY A 82 3.02 -22.88 -10.15
CA GLY A 82 4.40 -23.12 -10.58
C GLY A 82 5.17 -23.72 -9.41
N ARG A 83 6.46 -24.07 -9.57
CA ARG A 83 7.30 -24.58 -8.47
C ARG A 83 7.67 -23.51 -7.43
N GLY A 84 6.83 -22.48 -7.27
CA GLY A 84 7.05 -21.34 -6.35
C GLY A 84 7.52 -21.78 -4.98
#